data_AF-A0A972HIK5-F1
#
_entry.id   AF-A0A972HIK5-F1
#
_cell.length_a   1.000
_cell.length_b   1.000
_cell.length_c   1.000
_cell.angle_alpha   90.00
_cell.angle_beta   90.00
_cell.angle_gamma   90.00
#
_symmetry.space_group_name_H-M   'P 1'
#
loop_
_entity.id
_entity.type
_entity.pdbx_description
1 polymer ?
#
loop_
_entity_poly.entity_id
_entity_poly.type
_entity_poly.pdbx_seq_one_letter_code
_entity_poly.pdbx_strand_id
1 'polypeptide(L)' 'MQDDLDRVADQLEALSEQLVDLSMSALREALNDQDGDGSRPAVEKRISRARRGIDKAAYILRGESMAGMI' A
#
# COMPACT_ATOMS: atom_id res chain seq x y z
N MET A 1 7.67 19.20 -15.75
CA MET A 1 7.41 19.11 -14.29
C MET A 1 6.20 18.22 -14.03
N GLN A 2 5.02 18.47 -14.62
CA GLN A 2 3.89 17.54 -14.46
C GLN A 2 4.25 16.11 -14.92
N ASP A 3 4.87 15.96 -16.09
CA ASP A 3 5.32 14.64 -16.59
C ASP A 3 6.27 13.91 -15.62
N ASP A 4 7.12 14.64 -14.88
CA ASP A 4 8.00 14.05 -13.87
C ASP A 4 7.20 13.59 -12.63
N LEU A 5 6.18 14.37 -12.23
CA LEU A 5 5.29 14.01 -11.12
C LEU A 5 4.42 12.80 -11.49
N ASP A 6 3.91 12.74 -12.71
CA ASP A 6 3.12 11.61 -13.22
C ASP A 6 3.97 10.33 -13.25
N ARG A 7 5.23 10.42 -13.72
CA ARG A 7 6.17 9.29 -13.66
C ARG A 7 6.43 8.81 -12.23
N VAL A 8 6.52 9.73 -11.26
CA VAL A 8 6.67 9.35 -9.84
C VAL A 8 5.37 8.72 -9.32
N ALA A 9 4.19 9.23 -9.70
CA ALA A 9 2.90 8.63 -9.34
C ALA A 9 2.77 7.19 -9.86
N ASP A 10 3.15 6.94 -11.13
CA ASP A 10 3.17 5.59 -11.71
C ASP A 10 4.09 4.64 -10.93
N GLN A 11 5.27 5.12 -10.52
CA GLN A 11 6.19 4.34 -9.70
C GLN A 11 5.61 4.02 -8.31
N LEU A 12 4.91 4.97 -7.70
CA LEU A 12 4.23 4.78 -6.42
C LEU A 12 3.10 3.75 -6.55
N GLU A 13 2.32 3.79 -7.63
CA GLU A 13 1.27 2.80 -7.91
C GLU A 13 1.85 1.39 -8.09
N ALA A 14 2.92 1.25 -8.85
CA ALA A 14 3.63 -0.03 -9.00
C ALA A 14 4.19 -0.56 -7.67
N LEU A 15 4.63 0.32 -6.77
CA LEU A 15 5.03 -0.05 -5.41
C LEU A 15 3.82 -0.43 -4.53
N SER A 16 2.68 0.24 -4.72
CA SER A 16 1.43 -0.10 -4.02
C SER A 16 0.99 -1.53 -4.34
N GLU A 17 1.04 -1.93 -5.61
CA GLU A 17 0.75 -3.30 -6.05
C GLU A 17 1.71 -4.32 -5.42
N GLN A 18 3.02 -4.05 -5.41
CA GLN A 18 3.99 -4.91 -4.73
C GLN A 18 3.70 -5.05 -3.23
N LEU A 19 3.23 -3.98 -2.56
CA LEU A 19 2.81 -4.06 -1.17
C LEU A 19 1.53 -4.89 -0.98
N VAL A 20 0.65 -5.00 -2.00
CA VAL A 20 -0.48 -5.94 -1.97
C VAL A 20 0.02 -7.37 -1.93
N ASP A 21 0.95 -7.73 -2.80
CA ASP A 21 1.51 -9.08 -2.86
C ASP A 21 2.23 -9.46 -1.56
N LEU A 22 2.98 -8.52 -0.97
CA LEU A 22 3.62 -8.70 0.33
C LEU A 22 2.60 -8.82 1.47
N SER A 23 1.51 -8.04 1.44
CA SER A 23 0.43 -8.15 2.42
C SER A 23 -0.23 -9.52 2.34
N MET A 24 -0.54 -10.01 1.14
CA MET A 24 -1.11 -11.34 0.93
C MET A 24 -0.18 -12.45 1.39
N SER A 25 1.11 -12.33 1.09
CA SER A 25 2.13 -13.28 1.56
C SER A 25 2.18 -13.33 3.09
N ALA A 26 2.19 -12.17 3.75
CA ALA A 26 2.21 -12.06 5.20
C ALA A 26 0.93 -12.63 5.86
N LEU A 27 -0.24 -12.45 5.23
CA LEU A 27 -1.48 -13.06 5.70
C LEU A 27 -1.47 -14.58 5.54
N ARG A 28 -1.00 -15.10 4.40
CA ARG A 28 -0.92 -16.54 4.17
C ARG A 28 0.05 -17.21 5.16
N GLU A 29 1.18 -16.59 5.43
CA GLU A 29 2.14 -17.10 6.42
C GLU A 29 1.50 -17.19 7.80
N ALA A 30 0.78 -16.15 8.23
CA ALA A 30 0.09 -16.14 9.51
C ALA A 30 -1.06 -17.16 9.61
N LEU A 31 -1.73 -17.48 8.50
CA LEU A 31 -2.75 -18.55 8.46
C LEU A 31 -2.12 -19.95 8.59
N ASN A 32 -0.87 -20.11 8.19
CA ASN A 32 -0.14 -21.38 8.28
C ASN A 32 0.57 -21.55 9.63
N ASP A 33 0.68 -20.48 10.43
CA ASP A 33 1.24 -20.52 11.78
C ASP A 33 0.21 -21.11 12.75
N GLN A 34 0.42 -22.37 13.16
CA GLN A 34 -0.49 -23.10 14.04
C GLN A 34 -0.52 -22.56 15.48
N ASP A 35 0.51 -21.80 15.86
CA ASP A 35 0.61 -21.16 17.18
C ASP A 35 0.07 -19.72 17.18
N GLY A 36 -0.37 -19.22 16.01
CA GLY A 36 -0.90 -17.87 15.84
C GLY A 36 -2.26 -17.64 16.50
N ASP A 37 -2.47 -16.45 17.06
CA ASP A 37 -3.74 -16.04 17.70
C ASP A 37 -4.85 -15.67 16.70
N GLY A 38 -4.63 -15.90 15.40
CA GLY A 38 -5.53 -15.50 14.32
C GLY A 38 -5.63 -13.99 14.11
N SER A 39 -4.83 -13.19 14.81
CA SER A 39 -4.84 -11.73 14.66
C SER A 39 -4.04 -11.28 13.44
N ARG A 40 -4.40 -10.09 12.94
CA ARG A 40 -3.70 -9.46 11.82
C ARG A 40 -2.22 -9.20 12.18
N PRO A 41 -1.24 -9.77 11.44
CA PRO A 41 0.18 -9.69 11.79
C PRO A 41 0.70 -8.26 11.88
N ALA A 42 1.64 -8.01 12.79
CA ALA A 42 2.28 -6.69 12.93
C ALA A 42 2.98 -6.24 11.63
N VAL A 43 3.61 -7.18 10.91
CA VAL A 43 4.24 -6.93 9.62
C VAL A 43 3.22 -6.49 8.57
N GLU A 44 2.07 -7.15 8.51
CA GLU A 44 1.03 -6.81 7.56
C GLU A 44 0.40 -5.45 7.91
N LYS A 45 0.15 -5.15 9.20
CA LYS A 45 -0.28 -3.82 9.65
C LYS A 45 0.68 -2.72 9.22
N ARG A 46 1.99 -3.00 9.18
CA ARG A 46 3.02 -2.06 8.69
C ARG A 46 2.92 -1.89 7.18
N ILE A 47 2.80 -2.98 6.41
CA ILE A 47 2.62 -2.96 4.95
C ILE A 47 1.39 -2.13 4.56
N SER A 48 0.25 -2.38 5.18
CA SER A 48 -0.99 -1.65 4.89
C SER A 48 -0.96 -0.17 5.25
N ARG A 49 -0.14 0.24 6.22
CA ARG A 49 0.09 1.68 6.50
C ARG A 49 0.98 2.31 5.43
N ALA A 50 2.05 1.63 5.02
CA ALA A 50 2.92 2.11 3.94
C ALA A 50 2.15 2.28 2.63
N ARG A 51 1.35 1.27 2.25
CA ARG A 51 0.53 1.30 1.03
C ARG A 51 -0.38 2.52 0.98
N ARG A 52 -1.15 2.79 2.04
CA ARG A 52 -2.02 3.98 2.12
C ARG A 52 -1.25 5.30 2.00
N GLY A 53 -0.03 5.37 2.53
CA GLY A 53 0.81 6.56 2.39
C GLY A 53 1.24 6.79 0.94
N ILE A 54 1.58 5.73 0.23
CA ILE A 54 2.00 5.74 -1.16
C ILE A 54 0.81 6.02 -2.09
N ASP A 55 -0.34 5.37 -1.90
CA ASP A 55 -1.57 5.64 -2.67
C ASP A 55 -1.96 7.12 -2.58
N LYS A 56 -1.93 7.67 -1.36
CA LYS A 56 -2.20 9.08 -1.11
C LYS A 56 -1.19 9.98 -1.81
N ALA A 57 0.09 9.63 -1.80
CA ALA A 57 1.12 10.41 -2.48
C ALA A 57 0.90 10.41 -4.00
N ALA A 58 0.66 9.24 -4.61
CA ALA A 58 0.36 9.12 -6.05
C ALA A 58 -0.83 9.99 -6.45
N TYR A 59 -1.92 9.92 -5.69
CA TYR A 59 -3.11 10.73 -5.90
C TYR A 59 -2.83 12.25 -5.88
N ILE A 60 -2.09 12.72 -4.87
CA ILE A 60 -1.74 14.15 -4.75
C ILE A 60 -0.86 14.60 -5.92
N LEU A 61 0.08 13.76 -6.37
CA LEU A 61 0.99 14.07 -7.48
C LEU A 61 0.27 14.21 -8.82
N ARG A 62 -0.85 13.49 -9.02
CA ARG A 62 -1.72 13.63 -10.20
C ARG A 62 -2.55 14.92 -10.20
N GLY A 63 -2.43 15.75 -9.16
CA GLY A 63 -3.17 16.99 -9.01
C GLY A 63 -4.61 16.79 -8.53
N GLU A 64 -4.94 15.60 -8.01
CA GLU A 64 -6.26 15.31 -7.49
C GLU A 64 -6.40 15.85 -6.04
N SER A 65 -7.55 16.46 -5.75
CA SER A 65 -7.85 17.06 -4.44
C SER A 65 -8.43 16.01 -3.50
N MET A 66 -7.89 15.91 -2.28
CA MET A 66 -8.39 15.03 -1.22
C MET A 66 -9.90 15.20 -0.91
N ALA A 67 -10.53 16.28 -1.36
CA ALA A 67 -11.96 16.52 -1.21
C ALA A 67 -12.86 15.50 -1.95
N GLY A 68 -12.33 14.71 -2.90
CA GLY A 68 -13.08 13.68 -3.62
C GLY A 68 -13.02 12.26 -3.02
N MET A 69 -12.30 12.06 -1.91
CA MET A 69 -11.98 10.75 -1.34
C MET A 69 -12.80 10.42 -0.08
N ILE A 70 -14.09 10.80 -0.06
CA ILE A 70 -15.04 10.51 1.04
C ILE A 70 -15.88 9.29 0.70
#